data_AF-A0A3M2SHZ7-F1
#
_entry.id   AF-A0A3M2SHZ7-F1
#
_cell.length_a   1.000
_cell.length_b   1.000
_cell.length_c   1.000
_cell.angle_alpha   90.00
_cell.angle_beta   90.00
_cell.angle_gamma   90.00
#
_symmetry.space_group_name_H-M   'P 1'
#
loop_
_entity.id
_entity.type
_entity.pdbx_description
1 polymer ?
#
loop_
_entity_poly.entity_id
_entity_poly.type
_entity_poly.pdbx_seq_one_letter_code
_entity_poly.pdbx_strand_id
1 'polypeptide(L)'
;MTTLNTVVPALPVLLGLTGISVGIYSFVSPTSAIRMFGLRAPSSTDKSLPSPHTEVFQRAVIYTYGIRNVGGGLANLGIFAFWKLSPLCQTNPAASDAVRQCLGICLILGTTVGLGDAWILRKFAKDEGVQGEAKTEAAKASVNHAITAAVILATGVFLVL
;
A
#
# COMPACT_ATOMS: atom_id res chain seq x y z
N MET A 1 -18.91 -1.49 -23.18
CA MET A 1 -18.19 -0.26 -22.76
C MET A 1 -18.60 0.25 -21.38
N THR A 2 -19.81 -0.05 -20.89
CA THR A 2 -20.32 0.40 -19.58
C THR A 2 -19.61 -0.20 -18.36
N THR A 3 -19.09 -1.43 -18.45
CA THR A 3 -18.40 -2.12 -17.35
C THR A 3 -17.00 -1.57 -17.05
N LEU A 4 -16.28 -1.07 -18.06
CA LEU A 4 -14.94 -0.50 -17.87
C LEU A 4 -14.99 0.82 -17.08
N ASN A 5 -16.03 1.64 -17.31
CA ASN A 5 -16.21 2.94 -16.64
C ASN A 5 -16.55 2.83 -15.15
N THR A 6 -17.07 1.68 -14.69
CA THR A 6 -17.49 1.48 -13.28
C THR A 6 -16.42 0.80 -12.42
N VAL A 7 -15.54 -0.01 -13.03
CA VAL A 7 -14.48 -0.74 -12.30
C VAL A 7 -13.30 0.17 -11.92
N VAL A 8 -12.96 1.13 -12.79
CA VAL A 8 -11.81 2.03 -12.61
C VAL A 8 -11.95 2.98 -11.41
N PRO A 9 -13.14 3.57 -11.13
CA PRO A 9 -13.33 4.38 -9.92
C PRO A 9 -13.22 3.59 -8.61
N ALA A 10 -13.42 2.26 -8.63
CA ALA A 10 -13.43 1.45 -7.42
C ALA A 10 -12.03 1.18 -6.87
N LEU A 11 -11.01 1.07 -7.73
CA LEU A 11 -9.66 0.73 -7.27
C LEU A 11 -9.00 1.85 -6.45
N PRO A 12 -9.01 3.14 -6.86
CA PRO A 12 -8.47 4.21 -6.02
C PRO A 12 -9.18 4.28 -4.65
N VAL A 13 -10.49 4.05 -4.62
CA VAL A 13 -11.26 4.00 -3.38
C VAL A 13 -10.83 2.82 -2.52
N LEU A 14 -10.73 1.62 -3.09
CA LEU A 14 -10.31 0.43 -2.37
C LEU A 14 -8.89 0.59 -1.80
N LEU A 15 -7.94 1.04 -2.62
CA LEU A 15 -6.57 1.32 -2.20
C LEU A 15 -6.53 2.37 -1.09
N GLY A 16 -7.35 3.42 -1.22
CA GLY A 16 -7.48 4.48 -0.22
C GLY A 16 -7.96 3.95 1.13
N LEU A 17 -9.06 3.21 1.13
CA LEU A 17 -9.63 2.60 2.32
C LEU A 17 -8.69 1.57 2.95
N THR A 18 -8.12 0.66 2.16
CA THR A 18 -7.15 -0.33 2.65
C THR A 18 -5.93 0.35 3.27
N GLY A 19 -5.39 1.40 2.64
CA GLY A 19 -4.28 2.18 3.18
C GLY A 19 -4.60 2.79 4.53
N ILE A 20 -5.77 3.43 4.67
CA ILE A 20 -6.21 4.02 5.94
C ILE A 20 -6.40 2.95 7.01
N SER A 21 -7.15 1.88 6.72
CA SER A 21 -7.45 0.83 7.69
C SER A 21 -6.19 0.11 8.17
N VAL A 22 -5.31 -0.30 7.25
CA VAL A 22 -4.03 -0.94 7.60
C VAL A 22 -3.10 0.03 8.31
N GLY A 23 -3.11 1.31 7.90
CA GLY A 23 -2.34 2.37 8.52
C GLY A 23 -2.73 2.59 9.98
N ILE A 24 -4.02 2.76 10.27
CA ILE A 24 -4.56 2.87 11.64
C ILE A 24 -4.24 1.61 12.45
N TYR A 25 -4.44 0.43 11.86
CA TYR A 25 -4.15 -0.84 12.53
C TYR A 25 -2.68 -0.97 12.93
N SER A 26 -1.76 -0.36 12.20
CA SER A 26 -0.33 -0.34 12.52
C SER A 26 -0.01 0.40 13.84
N PHE A 27 -0.86 1.34 14.27
CA PHE A 27 -0.71 2.02 15.56
C PHE A 27 -1.34 1.24 16.72
N VAL A 28 -2.38 0.45 16.45
CA VAL A 28 -3.11 -0.32 17.46
C VAL A 28 -2.44 -1.67 17.72
N SER A 29 -2.00 -2.36 16.67
CA SER A 29 -1.41 -3.69 16.75
C SER A 29 -0.26 -3.84 15.74
N PRO A 30 0.91 -3.21 15.99
CA PRO A 30 1.99 -3.11 15.01
C PRO A 30 2.52 -4.47 14.54
N THR A 31 2.72 -5.42 15.45
CA THR A 31 3.24 -6.76 15.13
C THR A 31 2.25 -7.62 14.34
N SER A 32 0.94 -7.43 14.56
CA SER A 32 -0.10 -8.07 13.75
C SER A 32 -0.24 -7.37 12.40
N ALA A 33 -0.11 -6.04 12.36
CA ALA A 33 -0.24 -5.26 11.14
C ALA A 33 0.85 -5.61 10.13
N ILE A 34 2.11 -5.71 10.59
CA ILE A 34 3.25 -6.00 9.72
C ILE A 34 3.19 -7.41 9.09
N ARG A 35 2.46 -8.35 9.72
CA ARG A 35 2.17 -9.67 9.12
C ARG A 35 1.31 -9.58 7.86
N MET A 36 0.45 -8.57 7.75
CA MET A 36 -0.33 -8.35 6.52
C MET A 36 0.54 -7.96 5.33
N PHE A 37 1.76 -7.47 5.59
CA PHE A 37 2.80 -7.21 4.59
C PHE A 37 3.72 -8.43 4.36
N GLY A 38 3.40 -9.59 4.94
CA GLY A 38 4.21 -10.81 4.82
C GLY A 38 5.45 -10.85 5.70
N LEU A 39 5.53 -9.98 6.72
CA LEU A 39 6.64 -9.95 7.66
C LEU A 39 6.19 -10.46 9.03
N ARG A 40 6.81 -11.54 9.48
CA ARG A 40 6.56 -12.09 10.81
C ARG A 40 7.59 -11.56 11.80
N ALA A 41 7.12 -11.02 12.91
CA ALA A 41 8.00 -10.70 14.03
C ALA A 41 8.66 -11.98 14.57
N PRO A 42 9.91 -11.90 15.10
CA PRO A 42 10.57 -13.01 15.78
C PRO A 42 9.69 -13.59 16.89
N SER A 43 9.78 -14.90 17.11
CA SER A 43 8.99 -15.57 18.14
C SER A 43 9.56 -15.30 19.54
N SER A 44 8.71 -15.31 20.58
CA SER A 44 9.18 -15.22 21.97
C SER A 44 10.03 -16.42 22.40
N THR A 45 9.99 -17.51 21.63
CA THR A 45 10.79 -18.71 21.78
C THR A 45 12.14 -18.65 21.05
N ASP A 46 12.39 -17.59 20.26
CA ASP A 46 13.70 -17.40 19.65
C ASP A 46 14.71 -17.04 20.75
N LYS A 47 15.76 -17.86 20.88
CA LYS A 47 16.83 -17.68 21.88
C LYS A 47 17.61 -16.37 21.69
N SER A 48 17.37 -15.67 20.59
CA SER A 48 17.90 -14.36 20.19
C SER A 48 16.83 -13.27 20.28
N LEU A 49 16.03 -13.28 21.37
CA LEU A 49 15.03 -12.25 21.65
C LEU A 49 15.61 -10.84 21.38
N PRO A 50 14.91 -9.99 20.62
CA PRO A 50 15.39 -8.65 20.32
C PRO A 50 15.65 -7.87 21.60
N SER A 51 16.74 -7.09 21.63
CA SER A 51 16.96 -6.15 22.73
C SER A 51 15.76 -5.17 22.84
N PRO A 52 15.49 -4.57 24.02
CA PRO A 52 14.43 -3.57 24.15
C PRO A 52 14.54 -2.43 23.12
N HIS A 53 15.76 -2.02 22.79
CA HIS A 53 16.01 -1.04 21.73
C HIS A 53 15.59 -1.55 20.35
N THR A 54 15.90 -2.81 20.02
CA THR A 54 15.50 -3.44 18.76
C THR A 54 13.98 -3.53 18.62
N GLU A 55 13.27 -3.85 19.70
CA GLU A 55 11.81 -3.90 19.70
C GLU A 55 11.20 -2.51 19.46
N VAL A 56 11.70 -1.48 20.16
CA VAL A 56 11.25 -0.09 19.98
C VAL A 56 11.54 0.40 18.56
N PHE A 57 12.72 0.10 18.03
CA PHE A 57 13.09 0.43 16.65
C PHE A 57 12.15 -0.24 15.63
N GLN A 58 11.86 -1.53 15.81
CA GLN A 58 10.93 -2.25 14.93
C GLN A 58 9.53 -1.63 14.97
N ARG A 59 9.01 -1.29 16.16
CA ARG A 59 7.71 -0.62 16.28
C ARG A 59 7.71 0.75 15.60
N ALA A 60 8.76 1.54 15.79
CA ALA A 60 8.90 2.84 15.14
C ALA A 60 8.84 2.73 13.61
N VAL A 61 9.54 1.75 13.04
CA VAL A 61 9.48 1.47 11.59
C VAL A 61 8.06 1.09 11.15
N ILE A 62 7.36 0.24 11.92
CA ILE A 62 5.96 -0.12 11.63
C ILE A 62 5.05 1.10 11.68
N TYR A 63 5.23 2.01 12.65
CA TYR A 63 4.47 3.25 12.71
C TYR A 63 4.75 4.16 11.51
N THR A 64 5.99 4.20 11.01
CA THR A 64 6.30 4.92 9.76
C THR A 64 5.51 4.35 8.56
N TYR A 65 5.42 3.02 8.43
CA TYR A 65 4.52 2.41 7.44
C TYR A 65 3.05 2.80 7.67
N GLY A 66 2.63 2.84 8.94
CA GLY A 66 1.31 3.31 9.36
C GLY A 66 0.98 4.71 8.86
N ILE A 67 1.84 5.69 9.17
CA ILE A 67 1.70 7.09 8.74
C ILE A 67 1.63 7.17 7.22
N ARG A 68 2.56 6.51 6.53
CA ARG A 68 2.63 6.49 5.07
C ARG A 68 1.32 5.98 4.45
N ASN A 69 0.76 4.90 5.00
CA ASN A 69 -0.47 4.30 4.46
C ASN A 69 -1.71 5.15 4.75
N VAL A 70 -1.82 5.76 5.93
CA VAL A 70 -2.89 6.72 6.23
C VAL A 70 -2.81 7.93 5.31
N GLY A 71 -1.62 8.56 5.21
CA GLY A 71 -1.42 9.74 4.38
C GLY A 71 -1.69 9.47 2.90
N GLY A 72 -1.12 8.39 2.37
CA GLY A 72 -1.36 7.97 0.98
C GLY A 72 -2.83 7.62 0.73
N GLY A 73 -3.47 6.91 1.66
CA GLY A 73 -4.87 6.54 1.53
C GLY A 73 -5.83 7.74 1.56
N LEU A 74 -5.63 8.68 2.49
CA LEU A 74 -6.39 9.93 2.56
C LEU A 74 -6.20 10.80 1.31
N ALA A 75 -4.96 10.93 0.83
CA ALA A 75 -4.68 11.68 -0.39
C ALA A 75 -5.40 11.07 -1.60
N ASN A 76 -5.36 9.74 -1.74
CA ASN A 76 -6.01 9.03 -2.84
C ASN A 76 -7.54 9.21 -2.80
N LEU A 77 -8.15 9.05 -1.62
CA LEU A 77 -9.59 9.28 -1.43
C LEU A 77 -9.96 10.75 -1.65
N GLY A 78 -9.14 11.68 -1.19
CA GLY A 78 -9.38 13.11 -1.31
C GLY A 78 -9.39 13.57 -2.77
N ILE A 79 -8.38 13.17 -3.56
CA ILE A 79 -8.33 13.48 -5.00
C ILE A 79 -9.49 12.80 -5.73
N PHE A 80 -9.80 11.55 -5.40
CA PHE A 80 -10.93 10.84 -6.00
C PHE A 80 -12.28 11.50 -5.68
N ALA A 81 -12.50 11.87 -4.42
CA ALA A 81 -13.71 12.57 -3.98
C ALA A 81 -13.82 13.94 -4.66
N PHE A 82 -12.72 14.69 -4.77
CA PHE A 82 -12.70 15.95 -5.50
C PHE A 82 -13.06 15.75 -6.97
N TRP A 83 -12.49 14.74 -7.64
CA TRP A 83 -12.80 14.41 -9.03
C TRP A 83 -14.29 14.10 -9.25
N LYS A 84 -14.89 13.25 -8.40
CA LYS A 84 -16.25 12.75 -8.62
C LYS A 84 -17.36 13.61 -8.01
N LEU A 85 -17.08 14.28 -6.90
CA LEU A 85 -18.10 14.92 -6.06
C LEU A 85 -18.02 16.46 -6.05
N SER A 86 -16.91 17.05 -6.50
CA SER A 86 -16.77 18.51 -6.52
C SER A 86 -17.66 19.13 -7.60
N PRO A 87 -18.44 20.20 -7.30
CA PRO A 87 -19.20 20.93 -8.31
C PRO A 87 -18.34 21.44 -9.47
N LEU A 88 -17.07 21.80 -9.19
CA LEU A 88 -16.13 22.23 -10.22
C LEU A 88 -15.87 21.14 -11.25
N CYS A 89 -15.56 19.91 -10.81
CA CYS A 89 -15.29 18.80 -11.73
C CYS A 89 -16.55 18.26 -12.41
N GLN A 90 -17.73 18.48 -11.80
CA GLN A 90 -19.02 18.10 -12.39
C GLN A 90 -19.47 19.06 -13.50
N THR A 91 -19.04 20.33 -13.45
CA THR A 91 -19.48 21.37 -14.38
C THR A 91 -18.40 21.81 -15.37
N ASN A 92 -17.11 21.54 -15.08
CA ASN A 92 -15.98 21.86 -15.94
C ASN A 92 -15.24 20.58 -16.38
N PRO A 93 -15.42 20.13 -17.64
CA PRO A 93 -14.76 18.93 -18.16
C PRO A 93 -13.23 18.99 -18.08
N ALA A 94 -12.62 20.14 -18.39
CA ALA A 94 -11.17 20.30 -18.35
C ALA A 94 -10.62 20.15 -16.92
N ALA A 95 -11.33 20.69 -15.92
CA ALA A 95 -10.97 20.51 -14.52
C ALA A 95 -11.10 19.03 -14.09
N SER A 96 -12.17 18.35 -14.52
CA SER A 96 -12.39 16.93 -14.26
C SER A 96 -11.26 16.06 -14.82
N ASP A 97 -10.89 16.31 -16.07
CA ASP A 97 -9.82 15.60 -16.75
C ASP A 97 -8.46 15.84 -16.10
N ALA A 98 -8.15 17.08 -15.73
CA ALA A 98 -6.91 17.40 -15.03
C ALA A 98 -6.79 16.66 -13.69
N VAL A 99 -7.87 16.63 -12.88
CA VAL A 99 -7.86 15.91 -11.60
C VAL A 99 -7.76 14.39 -11.80
N ARG A 100 -8.46 13.86 -12.80
CA ARG A 100 -8.36 12.44 -13.20
C ARG A 100 -6.91 12.06 -13.56
N GLN A 101 -6.26 12.88 -14.38
CA GLN A 101 -4.86 12.67 -14.77
C GLN A 101 -3.92 12.78 -13.58
N CYS A 102 -4.11 13.77 -12.70
CA CYS A 102 -3.34 13.88 -11.46
C CYS A 102 -3.47 12.63 -10.59
N LEU A 103 -4.69 12.09 -10.42
CA LEU A 103 -4.91 10.81 -9.72
C LEU A 103 -4.13 9.68 -10.40
N GLY A 104 -4.18 9.61 -11.73
CA GLY A 104 -3.44 8.63 -12.52
C GLY A 104 -1.92 8.72 -12.31
N ILE A 105 -1.35 9.92 -12.38
CA ILE A 105 0.08 10.17 -12.12
C ILE A 105 0.45 9.76 -10.70
N CYS A 106 -0.36 10.12 -9.69
CA CYS A 106 -0.13 9.72 -8.32
C CYS A 106 -0.10 8.19 -8.16
N LEU A 107 -0.96 7.45 -8.86
CA LEU A 107 -0.94 5.98 -8.85
C LEU A 107 0.29 5.42 -9.55
N ILE A 108 0.67 5.94 -10.73
CA ILE A 108 1.88 5.52 -11.45
C ILE A 108 3.12 5.69 -10.57
N LEU A 109 3.28 6.87 -9.94
CA LEU A 109 4.40 7.12 -9.04
C LEU A 109 4.29 6.26 -7.77
N GLY A 110 3.08 6.06 -7.26
CA GLY A 110 2.77 5.18 -6.13
C GLY A 110 3.10 3.71 -6.37
N THR A 111 3.18 3.24 -7.62
CA THR A 111 3.65 1.88 -7.97
C THR A 111 5.03 1.57 -7.39
N THR A 112 5.89 2.59 -7.22
CA THR A 112 7.22 2.44 -6.60
C THR A 112 7.17 1.79 -5.22
N VAL A 113 6.10 2.04 -4.46
CA VAL A 113 5.84 1.38 -3.18
C VAL A 113 5.72 -0.12 -3.37
N GLY A 114 4.78 -0.57 -4.20
CA GLY A 114 4.48 -1.99 -4.33
C GLY A 114 5.68 -2.75 -4.89
N LEU A 115 6.44 -2.15 -5.82
CA LEU A 115 7.69 -2.72 -6.31
C LEU A 115 8.78 -2.75 -5.23
N GLY A 116 8.88 -1.68 -4.43
CA GLY A 116 9.82 -1.60 -3.31
C GLY A 116 9.54 -2.66 -2.25
N ASP A 117 8.28 -2.79 -1.82
CA ASP A 117 7.83 -3.82 -0.88
C ASP A 117 8.11 -5.22 -1.45
N ALA A 118 7.78 -5.45 -2.72
CA ALA A 118 8.06 -6.72 -3.40
C ALA A 118 9.55 -7.07 -3.36
N TRP A 119 10.42 -6.10 -3.65
CA TRP A 119 11.87 -6.29 -3.64
C TRP A 119 12.42 -6.53 -2.23
N ILE A 120 12.01 -5.72 -1.24
CA ILE A 120 12.44 -5.85 0.15
C ILE A 120 12.02 -7.21 0.72
N LEU A 121 10.78 -7.63 0.48
CA LEU A 121 10.27 -8.93 0.94
C LEU A 121 10.98 -10.09 0.26
N ARG A 122 11.32 -9.96 -1.03
CA ARG A 122 12.12 -10.96 -1.72
C ARG A 122 13.51 -11.08 -1.12
N LYS A 123 14.13 -9.95 -0.75
CA LYS A 123 15.43 -9.92 -0.07
C LYS A 123 15.33 -10.56 1.31
N PHE A 124 14.32 -10.17 2.11
CA PHE A 124 14.06 -10.76 3.42
C PHE A 124 13.84 -12.27 3.36
N ALA A 125 13.01 -12.77 2.43
CA ALA A 125 12.76 -14.20 2.27
C ALA A 125 14.00 -15.01 1.81
N LYS A 126 15.02 -14.35 1.25
CA LYS A 126 16.28 -14.98 0.81
C LYS A 126 17.37 -14.91 1.87
N ASP A 127 17.16 -14.14 2.94
CA ASP A 127 18.13 -14.01 4.02
C ASP A 127 18.29 -15.36 4.76
N GLU A 128 19.52 -15.72 5.09
CA GLU A 128 19.85 -17.00 5.73
C GLU A 128 19.18 -17.14 7.11
N GLY A 129 18.95 -16.01 7.80
CA GLY A 129 18.27 -15.96 9.09
C GLY A 129 16.76 -16.16 9.03
N VAL A 130 16.15 -16.17 7.84
CA VAL A 130 14.69 -16.28 7.66
C VAL A 130 14.32 -17.67 7.16
N GLN A 131 13.62 -18.43 7.99
CA GLN A 131 13.28 -19.83 7.72
C GLN A 131 11.79 -20.12 7.96
N GLY A 132 11.35 -21.31 7.54
CA GLY A 132 10.00 -21.82 7.81
C GLY A 132 8.88 -20.94 7.24
N GLU A 133 7.82 -20.74 8.03
CA GLU A 133 6.63 -19.99 7.60
C GLU A 133 6.95 -18.53 7.26
N ALA A 134 7.85 -17.87 8.00
CA ALA A 134 8.22 -16.48 7.75
C ALA A 134 8.82 -16.29 6.35
N LYS A 135 9.63 -17.26 5.89
CA LYS A 135 10.20 -17.27 4.54
C LYS A 135 9.11 -17.42 3.47
N THR A 136 8.20 -18.37 3.67
CA THR A 136 7.12 -18.64 2.73
C THR A 136 6.14 -17.49 2.62
N GLU A 137 5.75 -16.90 3.76
CA GLU A 137 4.88 -15.71 3.82
C GLU A 137 5.52 -14.52 3.12
N ALA A 138 6.78 -14.22 3.39
CA ALA A 138 7.49 -13.11 2.75
C ALA A 138 7.66 -13.33 1.24
N ALA A 139 7.98 -14.55 0.80
CA ALA A 139 8.09 -14.87 -0.62
C ALA A 139 6.74 -14.72 -1.34
N LYS A 140 5.65 -15.17 -0.73
CA LYS A 140 4.30 -15.02 -1.28
C LYS A 140 3.87 -13.55 -1.31
N ALA A 141 4.11 -12.82 -0.22
CA ALA A 141 3.80 -11.40 -0.14
C ALA A 141 4.59 -10.59 -1.17
N SER A 142 5.86 -10.92 -1.41
CA SER A 142 6.66 -10.30 -2.48
C SER A 142 5.96 -10.38 -3.84
N VAL A 143 5.45 -11.55 -4.21
CA VAL A 143 4.70 -11.74 -5.46
C VAL A 143 3.39 -10.95 -5.45
N ASN A 144 2.63 -11.00 -4.35
CA ASN A 144 1.38 -10.25 -4.21
C ASN A 144 1.59 -8.75 -4.37
N HIS A 145 2.63 -8.19 -3.74
CA HIS A 145 2.98 -6.77 -3.86
C HIS A 145 3.36 -6.39 -5.30
N ALA A 146 4.09 -7.25 -6.02
CA ALA A 146 4.41 -7.03 -7.43
C ALA A 146 3.14 -7.03 -8.31
N ILE A 147 2.22 -7.97 -8.07
CA ILE A 147 0.93 -8.03 -8.77
C ILE A 147 0.10 -6.77 -8.48
N THR A 148 -0.04 -6.39 -7.21
CA THR A 148 -0.75 -5.18 -6.82
C THR A 148 -0.12 -3.93 -7.44
N ALA A 149 1.22 -3.85 -7.50
CA ALA A 149 1.93 -2.76 -8.15
C ALA A 149 1.58 -2.66 -9.64
N ALA A 150 1.49 -3.79 -10.36
CA ALA A 150 1.09 -3.83 -11.75
C ALA A 150 -0.37 -3.37 -11.94
N VAL A 151 -1.28 -3.78 -11.06
CA VAL A 151 -2.69 -3.34 -11.09
C VAL A 151 -2.82 -1.83 -10.83
N ILE A 152 -2.05 -1.30 -9.86
CA ILE A 152 -1.97 0.14 -9.58
C ILE A 152 -1.44 0.89 -10.80
N LEU A 153 -0.36 0.40 -11.42
CA LEU A 153 0.24 1.01 -12.60
C LEU A 153 -0.73 1.06 -13.77
N ALA A 154 -1.38 -0.08 -14.07
CA ALA A 154 -2.36 -0.17 -15.14
C ALA A 154 -3.53 0.81 -14.93
N THR A 155 -3.99 0.94 -13.69
CA THR A 155 -5.05 1.90 -13.33
C THR A 155 -4.57 3.34 -13.47
N GLY A 156 -3.34 3.62 -13.05
CA GLY A 156 -2.74 4.94 -13.20
C GLY A 156 -2.60 5.34 -14.67
N VAL A 157 -2.07 4.46 -15.52
CA VAL A 157 -1.97 4.68 -16.98
C VAL A 157 -3.34 4.91 -17.58
N PHE A 158 -4.35 4.12 -17.22
CA PHE A 158 -5.72 4.31 -17.70
C PHE A 158 -6.30 5.67 -17.29
N LEU A 159 -6.00 6.16 -16.09
CA LEU A 159 -6.47 7.47 -15.62
C LEU A 159 -5.71 8.65 -16.24
N VAL A 160 -4.54 8.42 -16.82
CA VAL A 160 -3.78 9.46 -17.54
C VAL A 160 -4.21 9.57 -19.00
N LEU A 161 -4.41 8.43 -19.66
CA LEU A 161 -4.86 8.34 -21.06
C LEU A 161 -6.33 8.76 -21.21
#